data_AF-A0A514CIB6-F1
#
_entry.id   AF-A0A514CIB6-F1
#
_cell.length_a   1.000
_cell.length_b   1.000
_cell.length_c   1.000
_cell.angle_alpha   90.00
_cell.angle_beta   90.00
_cell.angle_gamma   90.00
#
_symmetry.space_group_name_H-M   'P 1'
#
loop_
_entity.id
_entity.type
_entity.pdbx_description
1 polymer ?
#
loop_
_entity_poly.entity_id
_entity_poly.type
_entity_poly.pdbx_seq_one_letter_code
_entity_poly.pdbx_strand_id
1 'polypeptide(L)'
;MKHLIFVPLFTLLVSVGFCKNPEDKTFVVIFSKKELKELKSSAEYIELSFMEDYKTKTYSGNSDAVIYINVPNCDFDKCQIGKRLVQINNTTWKPLQEVAFRIIDLSESKENFQELMISFNDQEVGKEDKKAGKVIQSIL
;
A
#
# COMPACT_ATOMS: atom_id res chain seq x y z
N MET A 1 -46.74 -14.74 14.14
CA MET A 1 -46.14 -14.28 12.86
C MET A 1 -45.36 -12.96 12.95
N LYS A 2 -45.42 -12.18 14.05
CA LYS A 2 -44.63 -10.94 14.18
C LYS A 2 -43.15 -11.19 14.54
N HIS A 3 -42.86 -12.20 15.36
CA HIS A 3 -41.49 -12.53 15.81
C HIS A 3 -40.58 -13.14 14.73
N LEU A 4 -41.15 -13.71 13.67
CA LEU A 4 -40.39 -14.35 12.58
C LEU A 4 -39.69 -13.34 11.66
N ILE A 5 -40.16 -12.08 11.65
CA ILE A 5 -39.57 -10.98 10.87
C ILE A 5 -38.44 -10.27 11.64
N PHE A 6 -38.48 -10.30 12.99
CA PHE A 6 -37.45 -9.66 13.81
C PHE A 6 -36.11 -10.42 13.79
N VAL A 7 -36.14 -11.74 13.62
CA VAL A 7 -34.93 -12.57 13.58
C VAL A 7 -34.02 -12.23 12.38
N PRO A 8 -34.50 -12.18 11.11
CA PRO A 8 -33.64 -11.81 9.98
C PRO A 8 -33.20 -10.34 10.03
N LEU A 9 -34.01 -9.45 10.61
CA LEU A 9 -33.65 -8.04 10.77
C LEU A 9 -32.53 -7.86 11.81
N PHE A 10 -32.58 -8.64 12.91
CA PHE A 10 -31.55 -8.62 13.94
C PHE A 10 -30.24 -9.23 13.44
N THR A 11 -30.26 -10.33 12.70
CA THR A 11 -29.03 -10.91 12.10
C THR A 11 -28.37 -10.00 11.08
N LEU A 12 -29.14 -9.27 10.26
CA LEU A 12 -28.60 -8.27 9.32
C LEU A 12 -27.89 -7.10 10.04
N LEU A 13 -28.42 -6.66 11.18
CA LEU A 13 -27.82 -5.61 12.00
C LEU A 13 -26.55 -6.06 12.73
N VAL A 14 -26.40 -7.36 13.04
CA VAL A 14 -25.19 -7.86 13.73
C VAL A 14 -24.05 -8.12 12.73
N SER A 15 -24.35 -8.41 11.46
CA SER A 15 -23.33 -8.67 10.43
C SER A 15 -22.55 -7.44 9.94
N VAL A 16 -23.02 -6.21 10.19
CA VAL A 16 -22.32 -4.98 9.77
C VAL A 16 -21.11 -4.61 10.65
N GLY A 17 -20.87 -5.34 11.75
CA GLY A 17 -19.80 -5.04 12.72
C GLY A 17 -18.43 -5.68 12.46
N PHE A 18 -18.28 -6.51 11.43
CA PHE A 18 -17.04 -7.26 11.16
C PHE A 18 -16.23 -6.72 9.97
N CYS A 19 -16.16 -5.40 9.79
CA CYS A 19 -15.14 -4.83 8.92
C CYS A 19 -13.78 -4.90 9.62
N LYS A 20 -12.83 -5.61 9.02
CA LYS A 20 -11.43 -5.58 9.42
C LYS A 20 -10.99 -4.11 9.37
N ASN A 21 -10.46 -3.56 10.47
CA ASN A 21 -9.95 -2.20 10.42
C ASN A 21 -8.87 -2.13 9.34
N PRO A 22 -8.98 -1.20 8.38
CA PRO A 22 -7.99 -1.06 7.33
C PRO A 22 -6.63 -0.78 7.99
N GLU A 23 -5.58 -1.44 7.52
CA GLU A 23 -4.23 -1.22 8.05
C GLU A 23 -3.66 0.12 7.57
N ASP A 24 -2.68 0.63 8.30
CA ASP A 24 -1.96 1.85 7.90
C ASP A 24 -1.12 1.56 6.64
N LYS A 25 -1.16 2.48 5.68
CA LYS A 25 -0.37 2.38 4.46
C LYS A 25 0.73 3.41 4.43
N THR A 26 1.90 2.99 3.96
CA THR A 26 3.03 3.89 3.76
C THR A 26 3.34 4.01 2.27
N PHE A 27 3.27 5.24 1.77
CA PHE A 27 3.66 5.57 0.41
C PHE A 27 5.02 6.26 0.40
N VAL A 28 5.83 5.89 -0.59
CA VAL A 28 7.10 6.55 -0.91
C VAL A 28 6.96 7.23 -2.25
N VAL A 29 7.10 8.55 -2.23
CA VAL A 29 7.05 9.38 -3.42
C VAL A 29 8.46 9.83 -3.74
N ILE A 30 8.97 9.43 -4.90
CA ILE A 30 10.30 9.76 -5.40
C ILE A 30 10.16 10.86 -6.43
N PHE A 31 11.03 11.87 -6.35
CA PHE A 31 11.05 13.00 -7.26
C PHE A 31 12.38 13.09 -7.99
N SER A 32 12.30 13.45 -9.28
CA SER A 32 13.48 13.83 -10.06
C SER A 32 13.93 15.23 -9.66
N LYS A 33 15.18 15.37 -9.21
CA LYS A 33 15.76 16.68 -8.87
C LYS A 33 15.75 17.65 -10.05
N LYS A 34 15.87 17.14 -11.28
CA LYS A 34 15.85 17.95 -12.49
C LYS A 34 14.46 18.54 -12.73
N GLU A 35 13.42 17.70 -12.66
CA GLU A 35 12.03 18.13 -12.85
C GLU A 35 11.58 19.10 -11.76
N LEU A 36 11.95 18.84 -10.49
CA LEU A 36 11.67 19.76 -9.38
C LEU A 36 12.28 21.15 -9.64
N LYS A 37 13.50 21.22 -10.16
CA LYS A 37 14.14 22.50 -10.52
C LYS A 37 13.41 23.21 -11.66
N GLU A 38 12.97 22.48 -12.69
CA GLU A 38 12.19 23.03 -13.81
C GLU A 38 10.84 23.59 -13.32
N LEU A 39 10.20 22.90 -12.38
CA LEU A 39 8.95 23.32 -11.74
C LEU A 39 9.14 24.40 -10.67
N LYS A 40 10.39 24.78 -10.36
CA LYS A 40 10.77 25.70 -9.28
C LYS A 40 10.17 25.28 -7.93
N SER A 41 10.20 23.98 -7.65
CA SER A 41 9.62 23.36 -6.46
C SER A 41 10.65 22.51 -5.71
N SER A 42 10.28 22.01 -4.55
CA SER A 42 11.06 21.05 -3.76
C SER A 42 10.14 19.99 -3.14
N ALA A 43 10.71 18.86 -2.76
CA ALA A 43 9.93 17.81 -2.09
C ALA A 43 9.37 18.32 -0.75
N GLU A 44 10.13 19.13 -0.01
CA GLU A 44 9.69 19.75 1.24
C GLU A 44 8.52 20.71 1.03
N TYR A 45 8.50 21.45 -0.08
CA TYR A 45 7.37 22.31 -0.42
C TYR A 45 6.13 21.51 -0.79
N ILE A 46 6.29 20.45 -1.58
CA ILE A 46 5.21 19.54 -1.97
C ILE A 46 4.63 18.80 -0.74
N GLU A 47 5.50 18.43 0.21
CA GLU A 47 5.12 17.78 1.48
C GLU A 47 4.06 18.57 2.25
N LEU A 48 4.09 19.90 2.20
CA LEU A 48 3.12 20.77 2.87
C LEU A 48 1.67 20.46 2.48
N SER A 49 1.44 19.93 1.28
CA SER A 49 0.11 19.54 0.79
C SER A 49 -0.49 18.31 1.50
N PHE A 50 0.31 17.63 2.33
CA PHE A 50 -0.06 16.38 3.01
C PHE A 50 0.04 16.46 4.53
N MET A 51 0.80 17.42 5.07
CA MET A 51 1.10 17.50 6.51
C MET A 51 -0.12 17.72 7.40
N GLU A 52 -1.22 18.28 6.85
CA GLU A 52 -2.47 18.48 7.60
C GLU A 52 -3.22 17.16 7.80
N ASP A 53 -3.22 16.29 6.78
CA ASP A 53 -4.00 15.06 6.77
C ASP A 53 -3.19 13.84 7.26
N TYR A 54 -1.86 13.86 7.05
CA TYR A 54 -1.01 12.66 7.15
C TYR A 54 0.30 12.93 7.86
N LYS A 55 0.86 11.87 8.45
CA LYS A 55 2.22 11.92 8.97
C LYS A 55 3.20 11.77 7.82
N THR A 56 3.92 12.84 7.51
CA THR A 56 4.91 12.85 6.44
C THR A 56 6.34 12.98 6.94
N LYS A 57 7.28 12.59 6.08
CA LYS A 57 8.69 12.88 6.27
C LYS A 57 9.41 13.00 4.93
N THR A 58 10.00 14.15 4.67
CA THR A 58 10.86 14.37 3.52
C THR A 58 12.32 13.99 3.81
N TYR A 59 12.97 13.41 2.81
CA TYR A 59 14.41 13.18 2.78
C TYR A 59 15.00 13.76 1.49
N SER A 60 16.05 14.55 1.64
CA SER A 60 16.78 15.17 0.54
C SER A 60 18.28 15.24 0.86
N GLY A 61 19.10 15.52 -0.15
CA GLY A 61 20.57 15.56 -0.01
C GLY A 61 21.28 15.00 -1.24
N ASN A 62 22.19 14.04 -1.03
CA ASN A 62 22.95 13.41 -2.13
C ASN A 62 22.11 12.41 -2.94
N SER A 63 21.11 11.77 -2.32
CA SER A 63 20.14 10.90 -2.98
C SER A 63 18.99 11.67 -3.63
N ASP A 64 18.17 11.00 -4.45
CA ASP A 64 16.91 11.56 -4.94
C ASP A 64 16.03 12.06 -3.80
N ALA A 65 15.21 13.08 -4.10
CA ALA A 65 14.32 13.67 -3.11
C ALA A 65 13.10 12.76 -2.94
N VAL A 66 12.73 12.50 -1.70
CA VAL A 66 11.69 11.52 -1.37
C VAL A 66 10.79 12.04 -0.26
N ILE A 67 9.49 11.77 -0.37
CA ILE A 67 8.51 11.98 0.71
C ILE A 67 7.96 10.61 1.13
N TYR A 68 8.00 10.35 2.44
CA TYR A 68 7.24 9.28 3.06
C TYR A 68 5.91 9.83 3.53
N ILE A 69 4.82 9.16 3.18
CA ILE A 69 3.47 9.55 3.56
C ILE A 69 2.83 8.34 4.26
N ASN A 70 2.57 8.46 5.56
CA ASN A 70 1.86 7.44 6.31
C ASN A 70 0.37 7.84 6.42
N VAL A 71 -0.47 7.02 5.82
CA VAL A 71 -1.92 7.20 5.74
C VAL A 71 -2.58 6.22 6.71
N PRO A 72 -3.18 6.70 7.81
CA PRO A 72 -3.74 5.82 8.82
C PRO A 72 -5.09 5.23 8.38
N ASN A 73 -5.35 3.99 8.79
CA ASN A 73 -6.64 3.29 8.64
C ASN A 73 -7.28 3.45 7.24
N CYS A 74 -6.60 3.05 6.16
CA CYS A 74 -7.12 3.36 4.82
C CYS A 74 -6.99 2.26 3.77
N ASP A 75 -8.09 2.02 3.04
CA ASP A 75 -8.11 1.37 1.72
C ASP A 75 -7.63 2.32 0.61
N PHE A 76 -6.62 3.15 0.92
CA PHE A 76 -6.03 4.07 -0.05
C PHE A 76 -5.15 3.27 -1.01
N ASP A 77 -5.36 3.40 -2.32
CA ASP A 77 -4.49 2.77 -3.31
C ASP A 77 -3.47 3.77 -3.89
N LYS A 78 -2.45 3.25 -4.56
CA LYS A 78 -1.43 4.06 -5.24
C LYS A 78 -2.04 5.05 -6.26
N CYS A 79 -3.13 4.69 -6.91
CA CYS A 79 -3.80 5.53 -7.90
C CYS A 79 -4.49 6.72 -7.24
N GLN A 80 -5.08 6.53 -6.07
CA GLN A 80 -5.78 7.56 -5.30
C GLN A 80 -4.79 8.58 -4.76
N ILE A 81 -3.66 8.13 -4.18
CA ILE A 81 -2.62 9.07 -3.75
C ILE A 81 -1.99 9.82 -4.92
N GLY A 82 -1.82 9.16 -6.07
CA GLY A 82 -1.34 9.81 -7.29
C GLY A 82 -2.25 10.92 -7.82
N LYS A 83 -3.56 10.80 -7.60
CA LYS A 83 -4.55 11.82 -7.99
C LYS A 83 -4.67 12.98 -7.02
N ARG A 84 -4.07 12.89 -5.81
CA ARG A 84 -4.11 13.98 -4.83
C ARG A 84 -3.46 15.22 -5.43
N LEU A 85 -4.12 16.37 -5.30
CA LEU A 85 -3.56 17.64 -5.73
C LEU A 85 -2.48 18.08 -4.76
N VAL A 86 -1.34 18.48 -5.31
CA VAL A 86 -0.23 19.05 -4.57
C VAL A 86 0.12 20.42 -5.10
N GLN A 87 0.48 21.30 -4.17
CA GLN A 87 0.96 22.62 -4.49
C GLN A 87 2.43 22.52 -4.90
N ILE A 88 2.74 22.90 -6.13
CA ILE A 88 4.13 22.93 -6.62
C ILE A 88 4.76 24.32 -6.46
N ASN A 89 3.93 25.37 -6.43
CA ASN A 89 4.32 26.74 -6.15
C ASN A 89 3.08 27.56 -5.72
N ASN A 90 3.26 28.85 -5.44
CA ASN A 90 2.21 29.70 -4.88
C ASN A 90 0.90 29.76 -5.70
N THR A 91 0.93 29.46 -7.00
CA THR A 91 -0.24 29.60 -7.88
C THR A 91 -0.67 28.30 -8.55
N THR A 92 0.17 27.26 -8.50
CA THR A 92 -0.02 26.06 -9.33
C THR A 92 -0.22 24.82 -8.48
N TRP A 93 -1.30 24.11 -8.78
CA TRP A 93 -1.63 22.82 -8.22
C TRP A 93 -1.60 21.77 -9.32
N LYS A 94 -1.03 20.61 -9.04
CA LYS A 94 -0.99 19.47 -9.96
C LYS A 94 -1.29 18.16 -9.24
N PRO A 95 -1.85 17.15 -9.91
CA PRO A 95 -1.89 15.80 -9.39
C PRO A 95 -0.47 15.32 -9.04
N LEU A 96 -0.31 14.64 -7.90
CA LEU A 96 0.98 14.12 -7.43
C LEU A 96 1.69 13.29 -8.50
N GLN A 97 0.95 12.44 -9.22
CA GLN A 97 1.47 11.59 -10.28
C GLN A 97 2.09 12.34 -11.47
N GLU A 98 1.77 13.62 -11.67
CA GLU A 98 2.38 14.45 -12.72
C GLU A 98 3.72 15.07 -12.29
N VAL A 99 4.02 15.05 -11.00
CA VAL A 99 5.21 15.70 -10.40
C VAL A 99 6.17 14.65 -9.82
N ALA A 100 5.62 13.53 -9.37
CA ALA A 100 6.39 12.41 -8.86
C ALA A 100 7.00 11.61 -10.02
N PHE A 101 8.30 11.31 -9.90
CA PHE A 101 8.96 10.35 -10.77
C PHE A 101 8.41 8.93 -10.55
N ARG A 102 8.18 8.58 -9.28
CA ARG A 102 7.57 7.29 -8.91
C ARG A 102 6.82 7.39 -7.59
N ILE A 103 5.69 6.70 -7.54
CA ILE A 103 4.94 6.46 -6.31
C ILE A 103 5.01 4.96 -6.02
N ILE A 104 5.39 4.59 -4.80
CA ILE A 104 5.53 3.20 -4.35
C ILE A 104 4.66 3.01 -3.11
N ASP A 105 3.82 1.99 -3.12
CA ASP A 105 3.17 1.49 -1.91
C ASP A 105 4.14 0.51 -1.22
N LEU A 106 4.71 0.92 -0.08
CA LEU A 106 5.63 0.08 0.68
C LEU A 106 4.90 -1.07 1.39
N SER A 107 3.64 -0.89 1.76
CA SER A 107 2.85 -1.93 2.41
C SER A 107 2.61 -3.07 1.43
N GLU A 108 2.15 -2.74 0.22
CA GLU A 108 1.98 -3.71 -0.88
C GLU A 108 3.31 -4.38 -1.24
N SER A 109 4.39 -3.60 -1.31
CA SER A 109 5.73 -4.14 -1.62
C SER A 109 6.20 -5.15 -0.57
N LYS A 110 5.89 -4.92 0.71
CA LYS A 110 6.23 -5.81 1.81
C LYS A 110 5.41 -7.10 1.77
N GLU A 111 4.10 -6.99 1.53
CA GLU A 111 3.19 -8.14 1.39
C GLU A 111 3.65 -9.05 0.24
N ASN A 112 3.88 -8.46 -0.94
CA ASN A 112 4.39 -9.17 -2.11
C ASN A 112 5.73 -9.86 -1.82
N PHE A 113 6.64 -9.19 -1.11
CA PHE A 113 7.92 -9.79 -0.73
C PHE A 113 7.75 -10.98 0.23
N GLN A 114 6.86 -10.86 1.21
CA GLN A 114 6.58 -11.95 2.16
C GLN A 114 5.95 -13.16 1.45
N GLU A 115 4.99 -12.93 0.57
CA GLU A 115 4.37 -13.98 -0.24
C GLU A 115 5.40 -14.71 -1.10
N LEU A 116 6.28 -13.96 -1.78
CA LEU A 116 7.37 -14.55 -2.55
C LEU A 116 8.26 -15.43 -1.66
N MET A 117 8.66 -14.96 -0.48
CA MET A 117 9.49 -15.75 0.44
C MET A 117 8.84 -17.05 0.91
N ILE A 118 7.54 -17.02 1.20
CA ILE A 118 6.78 -18.23 1.54
C ILE A 118 6.79 -19.20 0.34
N SER A 119 6.51 -18.70 -0.86
CA SER A 119 6.47 -19.52 -2.07
C SER A 119 7.81 -20.20 -2.39
N PHE A 120 8.94 -19.55 -2.08
CA PHE A 120 10.27 -20.13 -2.25
C PHE A 120 10.56 -21.21 -1.19
N ASN A 121 10.18 -20.98 0.07
CA ASN A 121 10.39 -21.96 1.13
C ASN A 121 9.54 -23.23 0.93
N ASP A 122 8.29 -23.08 0.48
CA ASP A 122 7.40 -24.23 0.20
C ASP A 122 7.91 -25.10 -0.97
N GLN A 123 8.66 -24.52 -1.91
CA GLN A 123 9.29 -25.27 -3.01
C GLN A 123 10.47 -26.15 -2.57
N GLU A 124 11.13 -25.84 -1.44
CA GLU A 124 12.22 -26.66 -0.91
C GLU A 124 11.69 -27.88 -0.15
N VAL A 125 10.57 -27.75 0.57
CA VAL A 125 9.95 -28.87 1.32
C VAL A 125 9.28 -29.89 0.38
N GLY A 126 8.73 -29.45 -0.76
CA GLY A 126 8.04 -30.33 -1.73
C GLY A 126 8.94 -31.29 -2.53
N LYS A 127 10.27 -31.26 -2.35
CA LYS A 127 11.21 -32.18 -3.02
C LYS A 127 11.59 -33.41 -2.21
N GLU A 128 11.40 -33.41 -0.88
CA GLU A 128 11.74 -34.56 -0.04
C GLU A 128 10.59 -35.59 0.08
N ASP A 129 9.33 -35.15 0.02
CA ASP A 129 8.17 -36.04 0.24
C ASP A 129 7.77 -36.92 -0.96
N LYS A 130 8.33 -36.71 -2.15
CA LYS A 130 8.01 -37.53 -3.34
C LYS A 130 8.78 -38.85 -3.43
N LYS A 131 9.69 -39.17 -2.50
CA LYS A 131 10.41 -40.46 -2.47
C LYS A 131 9.81 -41.51 -1.54
N ALA A 132 8.92 -41.15 -0.61
CA ALA A 132 8.31 -42.11 0.32
C ALA A 132 7.09 -42.86 -0.24
N GLY A 133 6.43 -42.35 -1.28
CA GLY A 133 5.17 -42.91 -1.79
C GLY A 133 5.26 -44.02 -2.84
N LYS A 134 6.45 -44.38 -3.34
CA LYS A 134 6.58 -45.28 -4.51
C LYS A 134 7.07 -46.70 -4.20
N VAL A 135 7.32 -47.06 -2.94
CA VAL A 135 7.90 -48.36 -2.56
C VAL A 135 6.86 -49.35 -2.00
N ILE A 136 5.63 -48.93 -1.69
CA ILE A 136 4.64 -49.81 -1.03
C ILE A 136 3.71 -50.55 -2.02
N GLN A 137 3.71 -50.20 -3.31
CA GLN A 137 2.77 -50.78 -4.30
C GLN A 137 3.28 -51.99 -5.09
N SER A 138 4.45 -52.57 -4.76
CA SER A 138 5.01 -53.71 -5.51
C SER A 138 5.24 -54.99 -4.70
N ILE A 139 4.58 -55.16 -3.55
CA ILE A 139 4.55 -56.45 -2.84
C ILE A 139 3.08 -56.83 -2.62
N LEU A 140 2.46 -57.35 -3.68
CA LEU A 140 1.27 -58.20 -3.67
C LEU A 140 1.35 -59.11 -4.90
#